data_AF-A0A7S0VB92-F1
#
_entry.id   AF-A0A7S0VB92-F1
#
_cell.length_a   1.000
_cell.length_b   1.000
_cell.length_c   1.000
_cell.angle_alpha   90.00
_cell.angle_beta   90.00
_cell.angle_gamma   90.00
#
_symmetry.space_group_name_H-M   'P 1'
#
loop_
_entity.id
_entity.type
_entity.pdbx_description
1 polymer ?
#
loop_
_entity_poly.entity_id
_entity_poly.type
_entity_poly.pdbx_seq_one_letter_code
_entity_poly.pdbx_strand_id
1 'polypeptide(L)'
;MVFDLKWTVKTTDIAFKALNREQIVNHFQRNAQVTTKVGLTRNLRSLKWFDSVDTDEFFPRSYDLHDPEELFDFVEDFKIVCAEALVKKYLADPAGCTDGQGNPLGDSASDVAHLACLALDAHIKNCLADNLDDDPADDFKLSPDEWSVILGEPCPVFARDTSDGSLPG
;
A
#
# COMPACT_ATOMS: atom_id res chain seq x y z
N MET A 1 -42.20 8.48 18.47
CA MET A 1 -42.07 9.81 17.84
C MET A 1 -42.26 9.59 16.35
N VAL A 2 -43.33 10.11 15.76
CA VAL A 2 -43.68 9.89 14.34
C VAL A 2 -43.17 11.10 13.54
N PHE A 3 -42.49 10.84 12.43
CA PHE A 3 -41.99 11.85 11.49
C PHE A 3 -41.98 11.25 10.08
N ASP A 4 -42.18 12.08 9.06
CA ASP A 4 -42.03 11.69 7.66
C ASP A 4 -40.59 11.88 7.19
N LEU A 5 -39.94 12.97 7.60
CA LEU A 5 -38.53 13.28 7.31
C LEU A 5 -37.78 13.63 8.59
N LYS A 6 -36.61 13.02 8.81
CA LYS A 6 -35.69 13.39 9.88
C LYS A 6 -34.30 13.69 9.33
N TRP A 7 -33.83 14.91 9.55
CA TRP A 7 -32.50 15.35 9.19
C TRP A 7 -31.61 15.38 10.43
N THR A 8 -30.48 14.68 10.42
CA THR A 8 -29.49 14.70 11.50
C THR A 8 -28.11 15.03 10.99
N VAL A 9 -27.26 15.57 11.86
CA VAL A 9 -25.85 15.79 11.56
C VAL A 9 -25.08 14.47 11.68
N LYS A 10 -25.29 13.71 12.76
CA LYS A 10 -24.62 12.43 12.97
C LYS A 10 -25.51 11.27 12.55
N THR A 11 -24.89 10.26 11.94
CA THR A 11 -25.54 9.00 11.59
C THR A 11 -26.01 8.22 12.84
N THR A 12 -25.32 8.39 13.97
CA THR A 12 -25.66 7.76 15.27
C THR A 12 -27.00 8.22 15.84
N ASP A 13 -27.51 9.37 15.40
CA ASP A 13 -28.78 9.92 15.88
C ASP A 13 -30.00 9.29 15.17
N ILE A 14 -29.74 8.38 14.22
CA ILE A 14 -30.75 7.63 13.47
C ILE A 14 -30.75 6.18 13.94
N ALA A 15 -31.85 5.78 14.57
CA ALA A 15 -32.13 4.39 14.90
C ALA A 15 -32.67 3.65 13.66
N PHE A 16 -31.78 3.32 12.73
CA PHE A 16 -32.13 2.72 11.44
C PHE A 16 -33.01 1.47 11.52
N LYS A 17 -32.83 0.63 12.56
CA LYS A 17 -33.64 -0.59 12.77
C LYS A 17 -35.07 -0.31 13.21
N ALA A 18 -35.36 0.90 13.66
CA ALA A 18 -36.67 1.32 14.16
C ALA A 18 -37.41 2.22 13.16
N LEU A 19 -36.88 2.41 11.95
CA LEU A 19 -37.55 3.19 10.90
C LEU A 19 -38.67 2.37 10.26
N ASN A 20 -39.83 2.98 10.09
CA ASN A 20 -40.89 2.44 9.23
C ASN A 20 -40.56 2.73 7.76
N ARG A 21 -41.21 1.98 6.86
CA ARG A 21 -40.96 2.05 5.41
C ARG A 21 -41.20 3.43 4.82
N GLU A 22 -42.14 4.18 5.38
CA GLU A 22 -42.56 5.49 4.90
C GLU A 22 -41.66 6.63 5.43
N GLN A 23 -40.78 6.34 6.39
CA GLN A 23 -39.93 7.35 7.02
C GLN A 23 -38.64 7.57 6.23
N ILE A 24 -38.29 8.84 6.01
CA ILE A 24 -37.12 9.25 5.24
C ILE A 24 -36.07 9.87 6.18
N VAL A 25 -34.81 9.55 5.93
CA VAL A 25 -33.65 10.09 6.65
C VAL A 25 -32.54 10.48 5.67
N ASN A 26 -31.66 11.39 6.06
CA ASN A 26 -30.57 11.91 5.21
C ASN A 26 -29.25 11.10 5.30
N HIS A 27 -29.27 9.90 5.88
CA HIS A 27 -28.10 9.04 6.02
C HIS A 27 -28.39 7.64 5.47
N PHE A 28 -27.37 7.00 4.90
CA PHE A 28 -27.44 5.60 4.49
C PHE A 28 -26.81 4.68 5.55
N GLN A 29 -27.39 3.49 5.74
CA GLN A 29 -26.76 2.45 6.55
C GLN A 29 -25.45 1.98 5.90
N ARG A 30 -24.49 1.55 6.73
CA ARG A 30 -23.23 0.92 6.28
C ARG A 30 -22.39 1.79 5.33
N ASN A 31 -22.49 3.12 5.45
CA ASN A 31 -21.69 4.08 4.67
C ASN A 31 -20.17 3.95 4.87
N ALA A 32 -19.71 3.28 5.93
CA ALA A 32 -18.29 3.07 6.23
C ALA A 32 -17.49 2.47 5.06
N GLN A 33 -18.15 1.74 4.16
CA GLN A 33 -17.56 1.20 2.94
C GLN A 33 -17.00 2.28 1.99
N VAL A 34 -17.55 3.49 2.00
CA VAL A 34 -17.06 4.61 1.17
C VAL A 34 -16.59 5.82 1.99
N THR A 35 -16.99 5.91 3.27
CA THR A 35 -16.65 7.04 4.14
C THR A 35 -15.49 6.77 5.09
N THR A 36 -14.88 5.57 5.06
CA THR A 36 -13.65 5.26 5.81
C THR A 36 -12.52 4.97 4.84
N LYS A 37 -11.28 5.25 5.26
CA LYS A 37 -10.08 4.95 4.45
C LYS A 37 -10.01 3.46 4.10
N VAL A 38 -10.12 2.59 5.10
CA VAL A 38 -10.02 1.13 4.89
C VAL A 38 -11.15 0.58 4.02
N GLY A 39 -12.38 1.07 4.23
CA GLY A 39 -13.53 0.67 3.41
C GLY A 39 -13.35 1.08 1.95
N LEU A 40 -12.91 2.32 1.72
CA LEU A 40 -12.69 2.84 0.39
C LEU A 40 -11.56 2.10 -0.33
N THR A 41 -10.41 1.91 0.33
CA THR A 41 -9.27 1.16 -0.20
C THR A 41 -9.68 -0.26 -0.63
N ARG A 42 -10.40 -0.99 0.22
CA ARG A 42 -10.85 -2.35 -0.09
C ARG A 42 -11.84 -2.40 -1.27
N ASN A 43 -12.75 -1.45 -1.34
CA ASN A 43 -13.70 -1.36 -2.45
C ASN A 43 -13.02 -1.02 -3.77
N LEU A 44 -12.08 -0.08 -3.77
CA LEU A 44 -11.32 0.26 -4.98
C LEU A 44 -10.43 -0.90 -5.44
N ARG A 45 -9.79 -1.63 -4.54
CA ARG A 45 -9.02 -2.85 -4.90
C ARG A 45 -9.89 -3.91 -5.59
N SER A 46 -11.19 -3.92 -5.29
CA SER A 46 -12.18 -4.80 -5.90
C SER A 46 -12.78 -4.25 -7.20
N LEU A 47 -12.43 -3.02 -7.60
CA LEU A 47 -13.00 -2.35 -8.78
C LEU A 47 -12.75 -3.13 -10.07
N LYS A 48 -11.61 -3.84 -10.18
CA LYS A 48 -11.26 -4.69 -11.33
C LYS A 48 -12.30 -5.75 -11.69
N TRP A 49 -13.18 -6.11 -10.74
CA TRP A 49 -14.29 -7.04 -10.98
C TRP A 49 -15.53 -6.37 -11.59
N PHE A 50 -15.60 -5.04 -11.57
CA PHE A 50 -16.75 -4.24 -11.98
C PHE A 50 -16.46 -3.31 -13.16
N ASP A 51 -15.22 -2.84 -13.29
CA ASP A 51 -14.77 -1.93 -14.34
C ASP A 51 -13.32 -2.23 -14.72
N SER A 52 -12.93 -1.87 -15.95
CA SER A 52 -11.57 -2.02 -16.46
C SER A 52 -10.70 -0.79 -16.23
N VAL A 53 -11.21 0.21 -15.50
CA VAL A 53 -10.43 1.39 -15.11
C VAL A 53 -9.37 0.97 -14.10
N ASP A 54 -8.12 1.35 -14.36
CA ASP A 54 -7.03 1.18 -13.41
C ASP A 54 -7.23 2.12 -12.21
N THR A 55 -7.23 1.55 -11.01
CA THR A 55 -7.39 2.30 -9.77
C THR A 55 -6.24 3.24 -9.50
N ASP A 56 -5.04 2.88 -9.96
CA ASP A 56 -3.81 3.61 -9.65
C ASP A 56 -3.71 4.94 -10.44
N GLU A 57 -4.55 5.12 -11.47
CA GLU A 57 -4.64 6.39 -12.22
C GLU A 57 -5.31 7.53 -11.44
N PHE A 58 -6.21 7.21 -10.51
CA PHE A 58 -7.02 8.21 -9.80
C PHE A 58 -7.01 8.08 -8.28
N PHE A 59 -6.50 6.97 -7.74
CA PHE A 59 -6.43 6.73 -6.31
C PHE A 59 -5.02 6.28 -5.91
N PRO A 60 -4.42 6.89 -4.86
CA PRO A 60 -3.10 6.48 -4.42
C PRO A 60 -3.14 5.06 -3.87
N ARG A 61 -2.13 4.26 -4.23
CA ARG A 61 -1.90 2.93 -3.67
C ARG A 61 -1.91 3.01 -2.14
N SER A 62 -2.67 2.11 -1.53
CA SER A 62 -2.88 2.09 -0.08
C SER A 62 -3.04 0.66 0.40
N TYR A 63 -2.65 0.43 1.66
CA TYR A 63 -2.54 -0.88 2.28
C TYR A 63 -3.12 -0.82 3.69
N ASP A 64 -3.84 -1.86 4.11
CA ASP A 64 -4.29 -2.04 5.48
C ASP A 64 -3.20 -2.74 6.31
N LEU A 65 -2.40 -1.98 7.04
CA LEU A 65 -1.28 -2.52 7.82
C LEU A 65 -1.71 -3.45 8.99
N HIS A 66 -3.01 -3.51 9.32
CA HIS A 66 -3.54 -4.51 10.26
C HIS A 66 -3.68 -5.89 9.62
N ASP A 67 -3.69 -5.96 8.30
CA ASP A 67 -3.63 -7.20 7.54
C ASP A 67 -2.16 -7.61 7.29
N PRO A 68 -1.73 -8.83 7.68
CA PRO A 68 -0.35 -9.26 7.51
C PRO A 68 0.08 -9.38 6.04
N GLU A 69 -0.83 -9.75 5.16
CA GLU A 69 -0.56 -9.90 3.73
C GLU A 69 -0.40 -8.51 3.10
N GLU A 70 -1.31 -7.58 3.39
CA GLU A 70 -1.16 -6.20 2.89
C GLU A 70 0.04 -5.46 3.47
N LEU A 71 0.48 -5.80 4.70
CA LEU A 71 1.73 -5.29 5.26
C LEU A 71 2.94 -5.80 4.48
N PHE A 72 2.96 -7.07 4.10
CA PHE A 72 4.03 -7.64 3.27
C PHE A 72 4.08 -6.97 1.90
N ASP A 73 2.92 -6.81 1.26
CA ASP A 73 2.82 -6.12 -0.03
C ASP A 73 3.31 -4.66 0.04
N PHE A 74 2.99 -3.97 1.13
CA PHE A 74 3.48 -2.61 1.38
C PHE A 74 5.01 -2.56 1.49
N VAL A 75 5.63 -3.52 2.19
CA VAL A 75 7.09 -3.59 2.35
C VAL A 75 7.77 -3.79 1.01
N GLU A 76 7.26 -4.70 0.18
CA GLU A 76 7.81 -4.95 -1.15
C GLU A 76 7.61 -3.73 -2.05
N ASP A 77 6.44 -3.10 -2.05
CA ASP A 77 6.21 -1.88 -2.82
C ASP A 77 7.12 -0.72 -2.37
N PHE A 78 7.31 -0.54 -1.07
CA PHE A 78 8.19 0.48 -0.52
C PHE A 78 9.64 0.34 -1.02
N LYS A 79 10.17 -0.88 -1.04
CA LYS A 79 11.51 -1.18 -1.57
C LYS A 79 11.66 -0.76 -3.03
N ILE A 80 10.66 -1.07 -3.85
CA ILE A 80 10.63 -0.72 -5.28
C ILE A 80 10.56 0.79 -5.47
N VAL A 81 9.72 1.48 -4.70
CA VAL A 81 9.63 2.95 -4.74
C VAL A 81 10.95 3.61 -4.35
N CYS A 82 11.66 3.07 -3.34
CA CYS A 82 12.98 3.56 -2.97
C CYS A 82 14.00 3.36 -4.09
N ALA A 83 14.03 2.18 -4.72
CA ALA A 83 14.91 1.90 -5.85
C ALA A 83 14.62 2.85 -7.03
N GLU A 84 13.33 3.08 -7.36
CA GLU A 84 12.92 4.02 -8.41
C GLU A 84 13.34 5.46 -8.09
N ALA A 85 13.11 5.91 -6.87
CA ALA A 85 13.51 7.24 -6.41
C ALA A 85 15.02 7.45 -6.52
N LEU A 86 15.81 6.43 -6.17
CA LEU A 86 17.26 6.46 -6.26
C LEU A 86 17.73 6.60 -7.71
N VAL A 87 17.21 5.78 -8.62
CA VAL A 87 17.55 5.85 -10.05
C VAL A 87 17.16 7.20 -10.64
N LYS A 88 15.96 7.71 -10.34
CA LYS A 88 15.53 9.05 -10.77
C LYS A 88 16.46 10.15 -10.26
N LYS A 89 16.88 10.07 -9.00
CA LYS A 89 17.80 11.02 -8.38
C LYS A 89 19.18 10.98 -9.04
N TYR A 90 19.69 9.78 -9.30
CA TYR A 90 20.97 9.58 -9.99
C TYR A 90 20.96 10.14 -11.41
N LEU A 91 19.86 9.95 -12.15
CA LEU A 91 19.71 10.52 -13.49
C LEU A 91 19.64 12.05 -13.49
N ALA A 92 19.08 12.66 -12.45
CA ALA A 92 18.97 14.11 -12.32
C ALA A 92 20.27 14.77 -11.85
N ASP A 93 20.93 14.19 -10.84
CA ASP A 93 22.18 14.66 -10.27
C ASP A 93 22.99 13.49 -9.67
N PRO A 94 23.93 12.90 -10.43
CA PRO A 94 24.76 11.81 -9.94
C PRO A 94 25.59 12.17 -8.70
N ALA A 95 25.99 13.43 -8.54
CA ALA A 95 26.83 13.89 -7.43
C ALA A 95 26.01 14.21 -6.17
N GLY A 96 24.72 14.54 -6.34
CA GLY A 96 23.77 14.83 -5.26
C GLY A 96 23.04 13.61 -4.70
N CYS A 97 23.36 12.41 -5.18
CA CYS A 97 22.79 11.16 -4.68
C CYS A 97 23.05 10.95 -3.20
N THR A 98 22.00 10.54 -2.47
CA THR A 98 22.09 10.23 -1.05
C THR A 98 21.51 8.86 -0.78
N ASP A 99 21.93 8.23 0.30
CA ASP A 99 21.27 7.05 0.87
C ASP A 99 19.89 7.42 1.45
N GLY A 100 19.18 6.41 1.98
CA GLY A 100 17.87 6.62 2.62
C GLY A 100 17.91 7.46 3.90
N GLN A 101 19.09 7.72 4.47
CA GLN A 101 19.29 8.60 5.62
C GLN A 101 19.69 10.03 5.22
N GLY A 102 19.89 10.29 3.91
CA GLY A 102 20.31 11.60 3.40
C GLY A 102 21.83 11.82 3.40
N ASN A 103 22.65 10.80 3.65
CA ASN A 103 24.10 10.89 3.52
C ASN A 103 24.51 10.77 2.04
N PRO A 104 25.48 11.55 1.57
CA PRO A 104 25.93 11.48 0.18
C PRO A 104 26.53 10.11 -0.15
N LEU A 105 26.11 9.52 -1.26
CA LEU A 105 26.63 8.24 -1.75
C LEU A 105 28.06 8.38 -2.31
N GLY A 106 28.41 9.56 -2.84
CA GLY A 106 29.75 9.82 -3.38
C GLY A 106 30.12 8.82 -4.49
N ASP A 107 31.30 8.21 -4.38
CA ASP A 107 31.84 7.31 -5.41
C ASP A 107 31.02 6.01 -5.57
N SER A 108 30.25 5.60 -4.56
CA SER A 108 29.40 4.40 -4.64
C SER A 108 28.06 4.66 -5.35
N ALA A 109 27.73 5.91 -5.69
CA ALA A 109 26.45 6.27 -6.28
C ALA A 109 26.15 5.50 -7.57
N SER A 110 27.17 5.24 -8.40
CA SER A 110 27.02 4.45 -9.63
C SER A 110 26.68 2.99 -9.34
N ASP A 111 27.34 2.37 -8.36
CA ASP A 111 27.12 0.97 -8.00
C ASP A 111 25.74 0.76 -7.38
N VAL A 112 25.33 1.67 -6.48
CA VAL A 112 24.00 1.62 -5.85
C VAL A 112 22.89 1.89 -6.89
N ALA A 113 23.10 2.81 -7.82
CA ALA A 113 22.16 3.03 -8.92
C ALA A 113 22.06 1.81 -9.84
N HIS A 114 23.18 1.13 -10.13
CA HIS A 114 23.16 -0.11 -10.91
C HIS A 114 22.38 -1.21 -10.19
N LEU A 115 22.60 -1.38 -8.89
CA LEU A 115 21.88 -2.35 -8.06
C LEU A 115 20.37 -2.05 -8.02
N ALA A 116 19.98 -0.78 -7.89
CA ALA A 116 18.59 -0.36 -7.95
C ALA A 116 17.96 -0.66 -9.33
N CYS A 117 18.68 -0.45 -10.43
CA CYS A 117 18.21 -0.83 -11.77
C CYS A 117 17.97 -2.35 -11.89
N LEU A 118 18.86 -3.18 -11.33
CA LEU A 118 18.67 -4.64 -11.31
C LEU A 118 17.41 -5.03 -10.51
N ALA A 119 17.16 -4.36 -9.38
CA ALA A 119 15.95 -4.59 -8.59
C ALA A 119 14.67 -4.23 -9.36
N LEU A 120 14.67 -3.09 -10.06
CA LEU A 120 13.52 -2.66 -10.88
C LEU A 120 13.30 -3.59 -12.08
N ASP A 121 14.36 -4.04 -12.75
CA ASP A 121 14.27 -4.99 -13.87
C ASP A 121 13.67 -6.33 -13.42
N ALA A 122 14.12 -6.85 -12.27
CA ALA A 122 13.55 -8.05 -11.67
C ALA A 122 12.06 -7.87 -11.32
N HIS A 123 11.69 -6.72 -10.76
CA HIS A 123 10.30 -6.39 -10.43
C HIS A 123 9.41 -6.34 -11.69
N ILE A 124 9.86 -5.65 -12.74
CA ILE A 124 9.12 -5.56 -14.01
C ILE A 124 8.91 -6.96 -14.61
N LYS A 125 9.95 -7.80 -14.62
CA LYS A 125 9.85 -9.19 -15.09
C LYS A 125 8.82 -9.99 -14.30
N ASN A 126 8.78 -9.83 -12.97
CA ASN A 126 7.80 -10.50 -12.12
C ASN A 126 6.37 -9.98 -12.37
N CYS A 127 6.18 -8.68 -12.59
CA CYS A 127 4.86 -8.11 -12.91
C CYS A 127 4.34 -8.53 -14.29
N LEU A 128 5.25 -8.80 -15.24
CA LEU A 128 4.93 -9.24 -16.60
C LEU A 128 4.90 -10.77 -16.74
N ALA A 129 5.15 -11.52 -15.66
CA ALA A 129 5.12 -12.97 -15.70
C ALA A 129 3.66 -13.44 -15.87
N ASP A 130 3.32 -13.84 -17.10
CA ASP A 130 1.97 -14.29 -17.45
C ASP A 130 1.66 -15.74 -17.01
N ASN A 131 2.68 -16.54 -16.65
CA ASN A 131 2.54 -17.94 -16.26
C ASN A 131 2.91 -18.16 -14.79
N LEU A 132 2.04 -18.86 -14.05
CA LEU A 132 2.29 -19.27 -12.65
C LEU A 132 3.47 -20.25 -12.48
N ASP A 133 3.88 -20.91 -13.58
CA ASP A 133 4.96 -21.91 -13.58
C ASP A 133 6.33 -21.33 -13.99
N ASP A 134 6.35 -20.12 -14.55
CA ASP A 134 7.57 -19.35 -14.65
C ASP A 134 7.79 -18.78 -13.25
N ASP A 135 8.76 -19.31 -12.50
CA ASP A 135 9.25 -18.67 -11.29
C ASP A 135 10.45 -17.79 -11.68
N PRO A 136 10.25 -16.58 -12.25
CA PRO A 136 11.34 -15.67 -12.57
C PRO A 136 12.10 -15.24 -11.31
N ALA A 137 11.55 -15.54 -10.14
CA ALA A 137 12.13 -15.24 -8.85
C ALA A 137 13.31 -16.18 -8.49
N ASP A 138 13.63 -17.18 -9.33
CA ASP A 138 14.84 -18.01 -9.19
C ASP A 138 16.06 -17.39 -9.93
N ASP A 139 15.84 -16.49 -10.89
CA ASP A 139 16.94 -15.91 -11.70
C ASP A 139 17.60 -14.67 -11.05
N PHE A 140 16.88 -13.90 -10.22
CA PHE A 140 17.47 -12.76 -9.52
C PHE A 140 16.63 -12.27 -8.31
N LYS A 141 17.08 -12.58 -7.08
CA LYS A 141 16.59 -11.97 -5.84
C LYS A 141 17.72 -11.26 -5.14
N LEU A 142 17.57 -9.95 -4.92
CA LEU A 142 18.49 -9.22 -4.06
C LEU A 142 18.40 -9.78 -2.63
N SER A 143 19.56 -10.02 -2.05
CA SER A 143 19.72 -10.38 -0.65
C SER A 143 19.25 -9.23 0.28
N PRO A 144 18.93 -9.53 1.54
CA PRO A 144 18.61 -8.49 2.53
C PRO A 144 19.71 -7.43 2.67
N ASP A 145 20.98 -7.83 2.50
CA ASP A 145 22.13 -6.93 2.59
C ASP A 145 22.17 -5.97 1.40
N GLU A 146 21.91 -6.45 0.19
CA GLU A 146 21.82 -5.62 -1.02
C GLU A 146 20.64 -4.64 -0.95
N TRP A 147 19.49 -5.07 -0.43
CA TRP A 147 18.38 -4.16 -0.13
C TRP A 147 18.77 -3.11 0.89
N SER A 148 19.57 -3.47 1.90
CA SER A 148 20.02 -2.53 2.91
C SER A 148 20.94 -1.45 2.33
N VAL A 149 21.69 -1.76 1.26
CA VAL A 149 22.49 -0.77 0.52
C VAL A 149 21.60 0.25 -0.19
N ILE A 150 20.51 -0.19 -0.82
CA ILE A 150 19.55 0.70 -1.49
C ILE A 150 18.80 1.57 -0.46
N LEU A 151 18.38 0.96 0.65
CA LEU A 151 17.56 1.62 1.67
C LEU A 151 18.39 2.49 2.63
N GLY A 152 19.71 2.29 2.73
CA GLY A 152 20.55 2.97 3.71
C GLY A 152 20.27 2.54 5.16
N GLU A 153 19.51 1.47 5.36
CA GLU A 153 19.15 0.90 6.65
C GLU A 153 18.89 -0.61 6.50
N PRO A 154 19.03 -1.42 7.57
CA PRO A 154 18.61 -2.81 7.53
C PRO A 154 17.15 -2.89 7.07
N CYS A 155 16.87 -3.77 6.10
CA CYS A 155 15.54 -3.96 5.52
C CYS A 155 14.45 -3.88 6.59
N PRO A 156 13.43 -3.01 6.44
CA PRO A 156 12.49 -2.73 7.51
C PRO A 156 11.78 -4.01 7.95
N VAL A 157 12.08 -4.45 9.17
CA VAL A 157 11.38 -5.57 9.82
C VAL A 157 10.23 -4.96 10.60
N PHE A 158 9.04 -4.96 10.02
CA PHE A 158 7.82 -4.61 10.75
C PHE A 158 7.43 -5.80 11.63
N ALA A 159 8.13 -5.97 12.75
CA ALA A 159 7.74 -6.95 13.76
C ALA A 159 6.41 -6.52 14.38
N ARG A 160 5.37 -7.35 14.24
CA ARG A 160 4.20 -7.22 15.10
C ARG A 160 4.61 -7.67 16.50
N ASP A 161 4.44 -6.81 17.48
CA ASP A 161 4.47 -7.24 18.88
C ASP A 161 3.40 -8.33 19.06
N THR A 162 3.82 -9.57 19.26
CA THR A 162 2.94 -10.71 19.52
C THR A 162 2.40 -10.72 20.96
N SER A 163 2.33 -9.54 21.59
CA SER A 163 1.83 -9.34 22.95
C SER A 163 0.36 -8.96 22.98
N ASP A 164 -0.50 -9.73 22.31
CA ASP A 164 -1.92 -9.77 22.69
C ASP A 164 -2.49 -11.18 22.57
N GLY A 165 -2.01 -12.05 23.45
CA GLY A 165 -2.57 -13.36 23.72
C GLY A 165 -3.19 -13.38 25.11
N SER A 166 -4.28 -12.64 25.35
CA SER A 166 -5.18 -12.88 26.48
C SER A 166 -6.59 -12.38 26.16
N LEU A 167 -7.35 -13.21 25.45
CA LEU A 167 -8.81 -13.12 25.47
C LEU A 167 -9.30 -13.58 26.86
N PRO A 168 -10.06 -12.76 27.62
CA PRO A 168 -10.75 -13.25 28.80
C PRO A 168 -11.93 -14.13 28.35
N GLY A 169 -11.88 -15.41 28.74
CA GLY A 169 -13.04 -16.29 28.79
C GLY A 169 -13.87 -16.09 30.05
#